data_AF-A0A1E4EE65-F1
#
_entry.id   AF-A0A1E4EE65-F1
#
_cell.length_a   1.000
_cell.length_b   1.000
_cell.length_c   1.000
_cell.angle_alpha   90.00
_cell.angle_beta   90.00
_cell.angle_gamma   90.00
#
_symmetry.space_group_name_H-M   'P 1'
#
loop_
_entity.id
_entity.type
_entity.pdbx_description
1 polymer ?
#
loop_
_entity_poly.entity_id
_entity_poly.type
_entity_poly.pdbx_seq_one_letter_code
_entity_poly.pdbx_strand_id
1 'polypeptide(L)'
;MMNKILFSLLFIFLMNKAGAQVSLDAQLRNFPIANYLNKPIDTLIAHLPNGFDTAFIVSSAGSLNRGASLQINYPNNEFWIDIYITNAHFITVWKDRTTGPPEVLWPLSLLRKEKIGSIAIYNMLCEIINEGDIY
;
A
#
# COMPACT_ATOMS: atom_id res chain seq x y z
N MET A 1 -4.32 61.94 -9.50
CA MET A 1 -5.12 60.70 -9.65
C MET A 1 -4.19 59.51 -9.60
N MET A 2 -4.08 58.93 -8.41
CA MET A 2 -3.13 57.89 -8.02
C MET A 2 -4.00 56.67 -7.70
N ASN A 3 -4.06 55.65 -8.58
CA ASN A 3 -4.83 54.43 -8.34
C ASN A 3 -4.53 53.31 -9.37
N LYS A 4 -3.24 53.01 -9.64
CA LYS A 4 -2.87 51.87 -10.51
C LYS A 4 -1.64 51.09 -10.03
N ILE A 5 -1.29 51.14 -8.74
CA ILE A 5 -0.12 50.40 -8.20
C ILE A 5 -0.55 49.26 -7.24
N LEU A 6 -1.85 49.10 -6.95
CA LEU A 6 -2.30 48.18 -5.90
C LEU A 6 -2.70 46.76 -6.36
N PHE A 7 -2.56 46.41 -7.64
CA PHE A 7 -3.02 45.10 -8.16
C PHE A 7 -1.92 44.06 -8.39
N SER A 8 -0.64 44.46 -8.38
CA SER A 8 0.47 43.53 -8.68
C SER A 8 1.04 42.83 -7.44
N LEU A 9 0.72 43.28 -6.23
CA LEU A 9 1.19 42.66 -4.97
C LEU A 9 0.34 41.46 -4.54
N LEU A 10 -0.89 41.31 -5.05
CA LEU A 10 -1.78 40.20 -4.66
C LEU A 10 -1.43 38.88 -5.35
N PHE A 11 -0.72 38.91 -6.49
CA PHE A 11 -0.34 37.69 -7.22
C PHE A 11 0.86 36.96 -6.62
N ILE A 12 1.69 37.65 -5.83
CA ILE A 12 2.91 37.08 -5.23
C ILE A 12 2.57 36.22 -4.00
N PHE A 13 1.43 36.47 -3.34
CA PHE A 13 0.97 35.68 -2.19
C PHE A 13 0.20 34.40 -2.57
N LEU A 14 -0.19 34.22 -3.83
CA LEU A 14 -0.80 32.96 -4.30
C LEU A 14 0.24 31.91 -4.68
N MET A 15 1.54 32.26 -4.74
CA MET A 15 2.64 31.27 -4.77
C MET A 15 3.01 30.79 -3.37
N ASN A 16 2.03 30.77 -2.46
CA ASN A 16 2.16 30.14 -1.16
C ASN A 16 2.49 28.66 -1.37
N LYS A 17 3.76 28.34 -1.12
CA LYS A 17 4.29 27.00 -0.85
C LYS A 17 3.66 25.91 -1.72
N ALA A 18 4.21 25.73 -2.92
CA ALA A 18 4.39 24.35 -3.36
C ALA A 18 5.28 23.69 -2.28
N GLY A 19 4.64 23.12 -1.25
CA GLY A 19 5.36 22.36 -0.23
C GLY A 19 6.19 21.35 -0.98
N ALA A 20 7.49 21.28 -0.67
CA ALA A 20 8.36 20.26 -1.26
C ALA A 20 7.62 18.93 -1.16
N GLN A 21 7.27 18.36 -2.32
CA GLN A 21 6.53 17.11 -2.35
C GLN A 21 7.38 16.10 -1.60
N VAL A 22 6.86 15.60 -0.47
CA VAL A 22 7.55 14.59 0.32
C VAL A 22 7.84 13.42 -0.62
N SER A 23 9.09 12.98 -0.69
CA SER A 23 9.48 11.88 -1.56
C SER A 23 8.66 10.63 -1.23
N LEU A 24 8.43 9.76 -2.23
CA LEU A 24 7.72 8.51 -2.02
C LEU A 24 8.37 7.68 -0.89
N ASP A 25 9.71 7.57 -0.88
CA ASP A 25 10.48 6.93 0.19
C ASP A 25 10.10 7.48 1.57
N ALA A 26 10.09 8.81 1.73
CA ALA A 26 9.74 9.43 3.01
C ALA A 26 8.26 9.22 3.37
N GLN A 27 7.35 9.20 2.40
CA GLN A 27 5.93 8.90 2.65
C GLN A 27 5.75 7.45 3.14
N LEU A 28 6.43 6.49 2.50
CA LEU A 28 6.32 5.07 2.82
C LEU A 28 7.00 4.71 4.15
N ARG A 29 8.18 5.26 4.44
CA ARG A 29 8.86 5.10 5.74
C ARG A 29 8.03 5.60 6.92
N ASN A 30 7.27 6.68 6.72
CA ASN A 30 6.43 7.28 7.76
C ASN A 30 4.95 6.90 7.63
N PHE A 31 4.62 5.92 6.77
CA PHE A 31 3.25 5.50 6.56
C PHE A 31 2.68 4.90 7.85
N PRO A 32 1.48 5.30 8.32
CA PRO A 32 0.98 4.90 9.64
C PRO A 32 0.37 3.49 9.61
N ILE A 33 1.20 2.46 9.39
CA ILE A 33 0.81 1.04 9.23
C ILE A 33 -0.14 0.57 10.33
N ALA A 34 0.16 0.90 11.59
CA ALA A 34 -0.64 0.49 12.75
C ALA A 34 -2.12 0.88 12.64
N ASN A 35 -2.45 1.96 11.92
CA ASN A 35 -3.83 2.40 11.73
C ASN A 35 -4.65 1.49 10.79
N TYR A 36 -4.00 0.56 10.07
CA TYR A 36 -4.64 -0.30 9.08
C TYR A 36 -4.66 -1.78 9.48
N LEU A 37 -3.92 -2.16 10.52
CA LEU A 37 -4.00 -3.50 11.09
C LEU A 37 -5.43 -3.82 11.52
N ASN A 38 -5.86 -5.07 11.30
CA ASN A 38 -7.21 -5.58 11.57
C ASN A 38 -8.34 -4.86 10.79
N LYS A 39 -8.01 -4.02 9.79
CA LYS A 39 -8.98 -3.41 8.86
C LYS A 39 -8.97 -4.14 7.51
N PRO A 40 -10.05 -4.01 6.70
CA PRO A 40 -10.04 -4.52 5.32
C PRO A 40 -8.87 -3.95 4.51
N ILE A 41 -8.23 -4.79 3.69
CA ILE A 41 -7.12 -4.38 2.80
C ILE A 41 -7.49 -3.15 1.95
N ASP A 42 -8.73 -3.05 1.48
CA ASP A 42 -9.21 -1.86 0.74
C ASP A 42 -9.04 -0.54 1.48
N THR A 43 -9.10 -0.58 2.82
CA THR A 43 -8.89 0.62 3.64
C THR A 43 -7.45 1.12 3.51
N LEU A 44 -6.48 0.20 3.48
CA LEU A 44 -5.08 0.52 3.27
C LEU A 44 -4.85 1.09 1.87
N ILE A 45 -5.33 0.38 0.83
CA ILE A 45 -5.15 0.77 -0.59
C ILE A 45 -5.64 2.19 -0.84
N ALA A 46 -6.79 2.56 -0.27
CA ALA A 46 -7.36 3.90 -0.43
C ALA A 46 -6.50 5.04 0.15
N HIS A 47 -5.53 4.74 1.02
CA HIS A 47 -4.69 5.73 1.69
C HIS A 47 -3.21 5.62 1.35
N LEU A 48 -2.80 4.60 0.59
CA LEU A 48 -1.42 4.50 0.10
C LEU A 48 -1.06 5.73 -0.74
N PRO A 49 0.23 6.15 -0.73
CA PRO A 49 0.72 7.11 -1.70
C PRO A 49 0.28 6.78 -3.12
N ASN A 50 -0.15 7.80 -3.87
CA ASN A 50 -0.50 7.63 -5.28
C ASN A 50 0.72 7.16 -6.09
N GLY A 51 0.48 6.40 -7.16
CA GLY A 51 1.49 6.07 -8.15
C GLY A 51 1.94 4.61 -8.19
N PHE A 52 1.39 3.73 -7.34
CA PHE A 52 1.55 2.28 -7.54
C PHE A 52 0.88 1.84 -8.85
N ASP A 53 1.47 0.87 -9.55
CA ASP A 53 1.07 0.47 -10.91
C ASP A 53 0.47 -0.94 -10.98
N THR A 54 0.82 -1.80 -10.03
CA THR A 54 0.44 -3.21 -10.04
C THR A 54 0.08 -3.68 -8.64
N ALA A 55 -0.92 -4.56 -8.57
CA ALA A 55 -1.28 -5.29 -7.38
C ALA A 55 -1.65 -6.72 -7.78
N PHE A 56 -1.02 -7.72 -7.19
CA PHE A 56 -1.26 -9.12 -7.53
C PHE A 56 -1.06 -10.03 -6.33
N ILE A 57 -1.56 -11.24 -6.50
CA ILE A 57 -1.63 -12.21 -5.42
C ILE A 57 -0.35 -13.02 -5.42
N VAL A 58 0.39 -12.93 -4.33
CA VAL A 58 1.56 -13.76 -4.11
C VAL A 58 1.09 -15.02 -3.41
N SER A 59 1.17 -16.15 -4.12
CA SER A 59 1.09 -17.45 -3.46
C SER A 59 2.24 -17.57 -2.48
N SER A 60 1.99 -18.02 -1.24
CA SER A 60 3.07 -18.17 -0.28
C SER A 60 4.18 -19.07 -0.85
N ALA A 61 5.40 -18.54 -0.91
CA ALA A 61 6.58 -19.34 -1.28
C ALA A 61 6.90 -20.41 -0.20
N GLY A 62 6.37 -20.24 1.02
CA GLY A 62 6.52 -21.16 2.17
C GLY A 62 5.34 -22.10 2.42
N SER A 63 5.33 -22.77 3.58
CA SER A 63 4.24 -23.69 3.97
C SER A 63 2.86 -23.04 3.78
N LEU A 64 1.95 -23.82 3.19
CA LEU A 64 0.58 -23.49 2.81
C LEU A 64 -0.29 -22.88 3.94
N ASN A 65 0.21 -22.88 5.17
CA ASN A 65 -0.49 -22.48 6.38
C ASN A 65 -0.75 -20.96 6.48
N ARG A 66 -0.22 -20.13 5.57
CA ARG A 66 -0.38 -18.67 5.58
C ARG A 66 -1.38 -18.11 4.56
N GLY A 67 -1.89 -18.93 3.63
CA GLY A 67 -2.77 -18.47 2.54
C GLY A 67 -2.11 -17.56 1.50
N ALA A 68 -2.90 -16.69 0.88
CA ALA A 68 -2.46 -15.65 -0.06
C ALA A 68 -2.01 -14.38 0.67
N SER A 69 -0.95 -13.74 0.15
CA SER A 69 -0.66 -12.33 0.42
C SER A 69 -1.00 -11.48 -0.80
N LEU A 70 -1.28 -10.20 -0.56
CA LEU A 70 -1.36 -9.20 -1.61
C LEU A 70 -0.02 -8.46 -1.67
N GLN A 71 0.58 -8.38 -2.86
CA GLN A 71 1.69 -7.48 -3.12
C GLN A 71 1.22 -6.29 -3.95
N ILE A 72 1.66 -5.09 -3.58
CA ILE A 72 1.43 -3.83 -4.31
C ILE A 72 2.79 -3.23 -4.65
N ASN A 73 3.05 -2.93 -5.92
CA ASN A 73 4.33 -2.39 -6.37
C ASN A 73 4.21 -0.95 -6.85
N TYR A 74 5.26 -0.19 -6.57
CA TYR A 74 5.53 1.09 -7.20
C TYR A 74 6.39 0.91 -8.46
N PRO A 75 6.38 1.89 -9.39
CA PRO A 75 7.02 1.78 -10.69
C PRO A 75 8.49 1.35 -10.59
N ASN A 76 8.91 0.52 -11.55
CA ASN A 76 10.27 -0.05 -11.62
C ASN A 76 10.66 -0.90 -10.39
N ASN A 77 9.68 -1.37 -9.61
CA ASN A 77 9.91 -2.07 -8.34
C ASN A 77 10.78 -1.25 -7.37
N GLU A 78 10.65 0.08 -7.41
CA GLU A 78 11.37 0.98 -6.50
C GLU A 78 10.98 0.68 -5.04
N PHE A 79 9.71 0.37 -4.82
CA PHE A 79 9.14 -0.08 -3.56
C PHE A 79 8.06 -1.13 -3.79
N TRP A 80 7.86 -2.01 -2.82
CA TRP A 80 6.68 -2.86 -2.77
C TRP A 80 6.16 -3.04 -1.36
N ILE A 81 4.89 -3.42 -1.27
CA ILE A 81 4.17 -3.63 -0.02
C ILE A 81 3.61 -5.04 -0.04
N ASP A 82 4.04 -5.86 0.90
CA ASP A 82 3.44 -7.16 1.16
C ASP A 82 2.42 -7.04 2.29
N ILE A 83 1.23 -7.59 2.06
CA ILE A 83 0.12 -7.58 3.01
C ILE A 83 -0.30 -9.02 3.27
N TYR A 84 -0.17 -9.44 4.52
CA TYR A 84 -0.52 -10.79 4.95
C TYR A 84 -1.81 -10.77 5.78
N ILE A 85 -2.61 -11.82 5.61
CA ILE A 85 -3.84 -12.05 6.37
C ILE A 85 -3.58 -13.09 7.46
N THR A 86 -4.21 -12.94 8.62
CA THR A 86 -4.03 -13.87 9.75
C THR A 86 -5.31 -14.62 10.12
N ASN A 87 -6.49 -14.05 9.82
CA ASN A 87 -7.79 -14.66 10.07
C ASN A 87 -8.70 -14.48 8.85
N ALA A 88 -8.64 -15.43 7.90
CA ALA A 88 -9.42 -15.37 6.67
C ALA A 88 -10.92 -15.62 6.91
N HIS A 89 -11.76 -14.83 6.27
CA HIS A 89 -13.23 -14.94 6.33
C HIS A 89 -13.87 -15.08 4.95
N PHE A 90 -13.26 -14.50 3.92
CA PHE A 90 -13.76 -14.47 2.53
C PHE A 90 -12.98 -15.42 1.62
N ILE A 91 -11.74 -15.74 1.99
CA ILE A 91 -10.87 -16.67 1.24
C ILE A 91 -10.48 -17.88 2.08
N THR A 92 -9.97 -18.92 1.41
CA THR A 92 -9.51 -20.15 2.07
C THR A 92 -7.99 -20.12 2.26
N VAL A 93 -7.48 -20.01 3.48
CA VAL A 93 -6.02 -19.97 3.75
C VAL A 93 -5.27 -21.27 3.45
N TRP A 94 -5.98 -22.39 3.28
CA TRP A 94 -5.40 -23.71 3.01
C TRP A 94 -5.87 -24.26 1.67
N LYS A 95 -4.97 -24.27 0.68
CA LYS A 95 -5.17 -24.90 -0.63
C LYS A 95 -3.93 -25.72 -0.97
N ASP A 96 -4.12 -26.94 -1.47
CA ASP A 96 -3.01 -27.73 -2.01
C ASP A 96 -2.41 -27.01 -3.23
N ARG A 97 -1.07 -26.93 -3.31
CA ARG A 97 -0.31 -26.25 -4.38
C ARG A 97 -0.65 -26.76 -5.78
N THR A 98 -1.32 -27.90 -5.86
CA THR A 98 -1.73 -28.60 -7.09
C THR A 98 -3.08 -28.12 -7.67
N THR A 99 -3.82 -27.23 -6.99
CA THR A 99 -5.24 -26.97 -7.30
C THR A 99 -5.54 -25.78 -8.22
N GLY A 100 -4.53 -25.07 -8.74
CA GLY A 100 -4.71 -24.02 -9.77
C GLY A 100 -3.96 -22.71 -9.49
N PRO A 101 -4.07 -21.72 -10.39
CA PRO A 101 -3.36 -20.45 -10.25
C PRO A 101 -3.92 -19.61 -9.07
N PRO A 102 -3.07 -18.79 -8.39
CA PRO A 102 -3.46 -18.06 -7.17
C PRO A 102 -4.68 -17.16 -7.34
N GLU A 103 -4.78 -16.45 -8.47
CA GLU A 103 -5.91 -15.57 -8.84
C GLU A 103 -7.28 -16.30 -8.81
N VAL A 104 -7.29 -17.60 -9.08
CA VAL A 104 -8.51 -18.43 -9.07
C VAL A 104 -8.82 -18.93 -7.66
N LEU A 105 -7.79 -19.30 -6.89
CA LEU A 105 -7.96 -19.84 -5.55
C LEU A 105 -8.31 -18.75 -4.53
N TRP A 106 -7.80 -17.54 -4.77
CA TRP A 106 -7.96 -16.38 -3.91
C TRP A 106 -8.34 -15.17 -4.76
N PRO A 107 -9.56 -15.06 -5.28
CA PRO A 107 -9.91 -13.91 -6.12
C PRO A 107 -9.56 -12.57 -5.46
N LEU A 108 -8.89 -11.68 -6.18
CA LEU A 108 -8.42 -10.39 -5.63
C LEU A 108 -9.55 -9.58 -4.98
N SER A 109 -10.75 -9.64 -5.56
CA SER A 109 -11.96 -8.99 -5.04
C SER A 109 -12.44 -9.53 -3.68
N LEU A 110 -12.09 -10.78 -3.34
CA LEU A 110 -12.36 -11.38 -2.03
C LEU A 110 -11.20 -11.14 -1.08
N LEU A 111 -9.95 -11.30 -1.55
CA LEU A 111 -8.75 -11.04 -0.75
C LEU A 111 -8.77 -9.60 -0.19
N ARG A 112 -9.15 -8.60 -1.01
CA ARG A 112 -9.21 -7.19 -0.59
C ARG A 112 -10.21 -6.89 0.55
N LYS A 113 -11.15 -7.81 0.81
CA LYS A 113 -12.12 -7.73 1.91
C LYS A 113 -11.57 -8.30 3.21
N GLU A 114 -10.49 -9.08 3.15
CA GLU A 114 -9.88 -9.67 4.33
C GLU A 114 -9.25 -8.61 5.23
N LYS A 115 -9.15 -8.96 6.51
CA LYS A 115 -8.49 -8.12 7.49
C LYS A 115 -6.98 -8.30 7.42
N ILE A 116 -6.27 -7.18 7.48
CA ILE A 116 -4.81 -7.14 7.51
C ILE A 116 -4.31 -7.73 8.83
N GLY A 117 -3.44 -8.72 8.75
CA GLY A 117 -2.69 -9.28 9.88
C GLY A 117 -1.29 -8.67 10.01
N SER A 118 -0.58 -8.52 8.89
CA SER A 118 0.69 -7.79 8.87
C SER A 118 0.92 -7.05 7.55
N ILE A 119 1.76 -6.03 7.61
CA ILE A 119 2.21 -5.23 6.47
C ILE A 119 3.74 -5.14 6.55
N ALA A 120 4.42 -5.37 5.43
CA ALA A 120 5.83 -5.06 5.27
C ALA A 120 6.03 -4.22 4.01
N ILE A 121 6.73 -3.09 4.13
CA ILE A 121 7.08 -2.21 3.02
C ILE A 121 8.58 -2.34 2.77
N TYR A 122 8.93 -2.57 1.52
CA TYR A 122 10.30 -2.80 1.08
C TYR A 122 10.76 -1.74 0.08
N ASN A 123 12.07 -1.53 0.02
CA ASN A 123 12.72 -0.80 -1.07
C ASN A 123 13.31 -1.75 -2.12
N MET A 124 13.81 -1.20 -3.24
CA MET A 124 14.47 -1.95 -4.32
C MET A 124 15.67 -2.83 -3.90
N LEU A 125 16.22 -2.64 -2.70
CA LEU A 125 17.30 -3.44 -2.12
C LEU A 125 16.78 -4.62 -1.28
N CYS A 126 15.46 -4.86 -1.28
CA CYS A 126 14.79 -5.84 -0.43
C CYS A 126 14.89 -5.54 1.08
N GLU A 127 15.18 -4.31 1.47
CA GLU A 127 15.20 -3.90 2.87
C GLU A 127 13.80 -3.51 3.31
N ILE A 128 13.39 -3.99 4.49
CA ILE A 128 12.16 -3.53 5.14
C ILE A 128 12.39 -2.09 5.63
N ILE A 129 11.60 -1.16 5.11
CA ILE A 129 11.68 0.26 5.46
C ILE A 129 10.57 0.71 6.41
N ASN A 130 9.52 -0.10 6.55
CA ASN A 130 8.42 0.08 7.49
C ASN A 130 7.64 -1.24 7.60
N GLU A 131 7.26 -1.65 8.80
CA GLU A 131 6.49 -2.88 9.02
C GLU A 131 5.60 -2.78 10.26
N GLY A 132 4.64 -3.69 10.34
CA GLY A 132 3.84 -3.87 11.54
C GLY A 132 2.92 -5.07 11.42
N ASP A 133 2.60 -5.66 12.56
CA ASP A 133 1.70 -6.80 12.66
C ASP A 133 0.86 -6.75 13.95
N ILE A 134 -0.13 -7.62 14.03
CA ILE A 134 -1.10 -7.66 15.14
C ILE A 134 -0.63 -8.44 16.38
N TYR A 135 0.57 -9.00 16.38
CA TYR A 135 1.07 -9.90 17.43
C TYR A 135 2.29 -9.36 18.19
#